data_AF-A0AAV0TSQ8-F1
#
_entry.id   AF-A0AAV0TSQ8-F1
#
_cell.length_a   1.000
_cell.length_b   1.000
_cell.length_c   1.000
_cell.angle_alpha   90.00
_cell.angle_beta   90.00
_cell.angle_gamma   90.00
#
_symmetry.space_group_name_H-M   'P 1'
#
loop_
_entity.id
_entity.type
_entity.pdbx_description
1 polymer ?
#
loop_
_entity_poly.entity_id
_entity_poly.type
_entity_poly.pdbx_seq_one_letter_code
_entity_poly.pdbx_strand_id
1 'polypeptide(L)'
;MEDEDTQNTRFYRLWSLQEAYIKAVGIGLGFLMLRAEFIRRDSARRELILDGQRFIDWHFKCTQFNSMHLVSVAYGPYSAMWMPATSKTGYE
;
A
#
# COMPACT_ATOMS: atom_id res chain seq x y z
N MET A 1 22.13 13.50 13.75
CA MET A 1 22.29 12.60 12.59
C MET A 1 21.17 11.59 12.68
N GLU A 2 20.27 11.54 11.70
CA GLU A 2 19.42 10.36 11.57
C GLU A 2 20.33 9.19 11.21
N ASP A 3 20.24 8.12 11.98
CA ASP A 3 21.01 6.89 11.79
C ASP A 3 20.58 6.21 10.47
N GLU A 4 21.54 5.76 9.67
CA GLU A 4 21.31 5.19 8.33
C GLU A 4 20.35 4.00 8.37
N ASP A 5 20.46 3.17 9.42
CA ASP A 5 19.55 2.06 9.69
C ASP A 5 18.10 2.51 9.94
N THR A 6 17.92 3.70 10.51
CA THR A 6 16.60 4.31 10.68
C THR A 6 16.01 4.77 9.34
N GLN A 7 16.85 5.31 8.45
CA GLN A 7 16.40 5.72 7.10
C GLN A 7 16.03 4.52 6.24
N ASN A 8 16.84 3.46 6.27
CA ASN A 8 16.57 2.20 5.57
C ASN A 8 15.27 1.55 6.05
N THR A 9 15.06 1.51 7.37
CA THR A 9 13.83 0.97 7.96
C THR A 9 12.58 1.74 7.51
N ARG A 10 12.68 3.08 7.41
CA ARG A 10 11.59 3.92 6.90
C ARG A 10 11.32 3.65 5.42
N PHE A 11 12.37 3.52 4.61
CA PHE A 11 12.25 3.19 3.18
C PHE A 11 11.51 1.87 2.98
N TYR A 12 11.97 0.77 3.60
CA TYR A 12 11.33 -0.54 3.44
C TYR A 12 9.90 -0.58 3.99
N ARG A 13 9.60 0.24 5.02
CA ARG A 13 8.24 0.39 5.52
C ARG A 13 7.32 1.03 4.49
N LEU A 14 7.74 2.13 3.84
CA LEU A 14 6.94 2.76 2.79
C LEU A 14 6.82 1.87 1.56
N TRP A 15 7.92 1.26 1.13
CA TRP A 15 7.95 0.32 0.01
C TRP A 15 6.98 -0.85 0.21
N SER A 16 7.03 -1.51 1.38
CA SER A 16 6.16 -2.66 1.66
C SER A 16 4.67 -2.29 1.70
N LEU A 17 4.33 -1.05 2.10
CA LEU A 17 2.95 -0.54 2.07
C LEU A 17 2.47 -0.30 0.64
N GLN A 18 3.33 0.28 -0.21
CA GLN A 18 3.06 0.45 -1.64
C GLN A 18 2.83 -0.90 -2.33
N GLU A 19 3.71 -1.88 -2.06
CA GLU A 19 3.57 -3.24 -2.57
C GLU A 19 2.28 -3.92 -2.11
N ALA A 20 1.90 -3.75 -0.83
CA ALA A 20 0.65 -4.29 -0.32
C ALA A 20 -0.58 -3.69 -1.04
N TYR A 21 -0.58 -2.38 -1.28
CA TYR A 21 -1.61 -1.70 -2.06
C TYR A 21 -1.68 -2.24 -3.50
N ILE A 22 -0.54 -2.26 -4.21
CA ILE A 22 -0.45 -2.74 -5.60
C ILE A 22 -1.00 -4.16 -5.73
N LYS A 23 -0.65 -5.04 -4.77
CA LYS A 23 -1.12 -6.44 -4.73
C LYS A 23 -2.61 -6.55 -4.43
N ALA A 24 -3.13 -5.73 -3.52
CA ALA A 24 -4.56 -5.72 -3.19
C ALA A 24 -5.42 -5.24 -4.36
N VAL A 25 -4.94 -4.23 -5.12
CA VAL A 25 -5.61 -3.74 -6.33
C VAL A 25 -5.41 -4.70 -7.50
N GLY A 26 -4.25 -5.35 -7.62
CA GLY A 26 -3.95 -6.26 -8.73
C GLY A 26 -3.43 -5.58 -10.00
N ILE A 27 -2.83 -4.39 -9.87
CA ILE A 27 -2.35 -3.56 -11.00
C ILE A 27 -0.92 -3.86 -11.46
N GLY A 28 -0.19 -4.68 -10.69
CA GLY A 28 1.20 -5.04 -11.00
C GLY A 28 2.15 -3.83 -11.04
N LEU A 29 3.25 -3.97 -11.79
CA LEU A 29 4.35 -2.99 -11.82
C LEU A 29 4.04 -1.69 -12.59
N GLY A 30 2.88 -1.59 -13.25
CA GLY A 30 2.48 -0.39 -14.00
C GLY A 30 2.06 0.79 -13.11
N PHE A 31 1.93 0.58 -11.80
CA PHE A 31 1.59 1.64 -10.86
C PHE A 31 2.78 2.54 -10.54
N LEU A 32 2.63 3.83 -10.82
CA LEU A 32 3.61 4.83 -10.43
C LEU A 32 3.56 5.04 -8.91
N MET A 33 4.54 4.50 -8.20
CA MET A 33 4.63 4.55 -6.73
C MET A 33 4.59 5.99 -6.17
N LEU A 34 5.09 6.97 -6.92
CA LEU A 34 5.08 8.39 -6.55
C LEU A 34 3.67 8.98 -6.36
N ARG A 35 2.62 8.30 -6.85
CA ARG A 35 1.23 8.74 -6.69
C ARG A 35 0.67 8.45 -5.30
N ALA A 36 1.28 7.54 -4.55
CA ALA A 36 0.80 7.07 -3.27
C ALA A 36 1.65 7.57 -2.10
N GLU A 37 1.02 8.23 -1.16
CA GLU A 37 1.61 8.67 0.09
C GLU A 37 0.96 7.96 1.28
N PHE A 38 1.78 7.60 2.28
CA PHE A 38 1.32 6.92 3.49
C PHE A 38 1.56 7.77 4.73
N ILE A 39 0.47 8.20 5.37
CA ILE A 39 0.55 9.01 6.60
C ILE A 39 0.46 8.10 7.81
N ARG A 40 1.39 8.30 8.77
CA ARG A 40 1.38 7.61 10.06
C ARG A 40 0.25 8.14 10.94
N ARG A 41 -0.71 7.27 11.29
CA ARG A 41 -1.72 7.56 12.32
C ARG A 41 -1.29 7.10 13.70
N ASP A 42 -0.77 5.88 13.80
CA ASP A 42 -0.20 5.32 15.02
C ASP A 42 1.02 4.42 14.71
N SER A 43 1.46 3.61 15.68
CA SER A 43 2.63 2.74 15.53
C SER A 43 2.51 1.79 14.32
N ALA A 44 1.33 1.27 14.02
CA ALA A 44 1.09 0.26 12.99
C ALA A 44 0.19 0.72 11.84
N ARG A 45 -0.80 1.58 12.09
CA ARG A 45 -1.79 2.00 11.10
C ARG A 45 -1.30 3.12 10.22
N ARG A 46 -1.67 3.05 8.94
CA ARG A 46 -1.35 4.06 7.93
C ARG A 46 -2.61 4.43 7.15
N GLU A 47 -2.65 5.66 6.69
CA GLU A 47 -3.66 6.15 5.75
C GLU A 47 -3.04 6.39 4.39
N LEU A 48 -3.84 6.20 3.36
CA LEU A 48 -3.45 6.42 1.98
C LEU A 48 -3.94 7.77 1.48
N ILE A 49 -3.02 8.51 0.88
CA ILE A 49 -3.32 9.61 -0.02
C ILE A 49 -2.88 9.18 -1.41
N LEU A 50 -3.79 9.23 -2.38
CA LEU A 50 -3.48 9.04 -3.80
C LEU A 50 -3.74 10.34 -4.54
N ASP A 51 -2.74 10.81 -5.28
CA ASP A 51 -2.82 12.04 -6.08
C ASP A 51 -3.39 13.24 -5.28
N GLY A 52 -2.98 13.37 -4.01
CA GLY A 52 -3.44 14.43 -3.10
C GLY A 52 -4.80 14.19 -2.41
N GLN A 53 -5.53 13.12 -2.76
CA GLN A 53 -6.83 12.79 -2.16
C GLN A 53 -6.71 11.66 -1.13
N ARG A 54 -7.39 11.80 0.02
CA ARG A 54 -7.46 10.76 1.06
C ARG A 54 -8.42 9.64 0.66
N PHE A 55 -7.99 8.39 0.80
CA PHE A 55 -8.78 7.19 0.54
C PHE A 55 -9.11 6.49 1.85
N ILE A 56 -10.23 6.89 2.48
CA ILE A 56 -10.60 6.45 3.84
C ILE A 56 -11.09 4.99 3.91
N ASP A 57 -11.57 4.43 2.80
CA ASP A 57 -12.05 3.04 2.74
C ASP A 57 -10.89 2.04 2.69
N TRP A 58 -9.67 2.53 2.46
CA TRP A 58 -8.46 1.74 2.49
C TRP A 58 -7.82 1.73 3.88
N HIS A 59 -7.44 0.54 4.31
CA HIS A 59 -6.84 0.30 5.61
C HIS A 59 -5.48 -0.37 5.45
N PHE A 60 -4.50 0.18 6.16
CA PHE A 60 -3.13 -0.31 6.11
C PHE A 60 -2.59 -0.57 7.48
N LYS A 61 -1.92 -1.71 7.63
CA LYS A 61 -1.17 -2.08 8.84
C LYS A 61 0.25 -2.45 8.43
N CYS A 62 1.24 -1.85 9.07
CA CYS A 62 2.64 -2.25 8.94
C CYS A 62 3.23 -2.57 10.32
N THR A 63 3.70 -3.80 10.48
CA THR A 63 4.32 -4.31 11.70
C THR A 63 5.71 -4.83 11.44
N GLN A 64 6.59 -4.63 12.40
CA GLN A 64 7.89 -5.29 12.42
C GLN A 64 7.69 -6.72 12.92
N PHE A 65 8.02 -7.70 12.08
CA PHE A 65 7.93 -9.11 12.43
C PHE A 65 9.15 -9.57 13.24
N ASN A 66 10.33 -9.09 12.87
CA ASN A 66 11.59 -9.24 13.60
C ASN A 66 12.55 -8.09 13.26
N SER A 67 13.79 -8.14 13.74
CA SER A 67 14.79 -7.07 13.49
C SER A 67 15.01 -6.75 12.01
N MET A 68 14.81 -7.71 11.11
CA MET A 68 15.12 -7.59 9.67
C MET A 68 13.89 -7.53 8.76
N HIS A 69 12.69 -7.85 9.26
CA HIS A 69 11.51 -8.06 8.42
C HIS A 69 10.32 -7.20 8.83
N LEU A 70 9.67 -6.63 7.82
CA LEU A 70 8.43 -5.88 7.92
C LEU A 70 7.32 -6.65 7.21
N VAL A 71 6.12 -6.61 7.78
CA VAL A 71 4.90 -7.13 7.15
C VAL A 71 3.92 -5.98 7.01
N SER A 72 3.47 -5.77 5.77
CA SER A 72 2.47 -4.77 5.42
C SER A 72 1.24 -5.45 4.84
N VAL A 73 0.08 -5.09 5.37
CA VAL A 73 -1.23 -5.59 4.95
C VAL A 73 -2.05 -4.40 4.48
N ALA A 74 -2.67 -4.54 3.31
CA ALA A 74 -3.60 -3.59 2.74
C ALA A 74 -4.93 -4.30 2.48
N TYR A 75 -6.04 -3.67 2.83
CA TYR A 75 -7.38 -4.10 2.44
C TYR A 75 -8.26 -2.87 2.20
N GLY A 76 -9.14 -3.00 1.22
CA GLY A 76 -9.99 -1.91 0.75
C GLY A 76 -11.21 -2.47 0.01
N PRO A 77 -12.01 -1.61 -0.62
CA PRO A 77 -13.22 -2.03 -1.31
C PRO A 77 -12.90 -2.91 -2.52
N TYR A 78 -13.73 -3.93 -2.77
CA TYR A 78 -13.58 -4.82 -3.94
C TYR A 78 -13.66 -4.06 -5.27
N SER A 79 -14.40 -2.95 -5.32
CA SER A 79 -14.49 -2.07 -6.48
C SER A 79 -13.17 -1.42 -6.89
N ALA A 80 -12.16 -1.41 -6.01
CA ALA A 80 -10.82 -0.95 -6.35
C ALA A 80 -10.00 -2.00 -7.11
N MET A 81 -10.39 -3.28 -7.09
CA MET A 81 -9.67 -4.34 -7.80
C MET A 81 -9.65 -4.04 -9.29
N TRP A 82 -8.46 -4.08 -9.88
CA TRP A 82 -8.30 -3.96 -11.32
C TRP A 82 -8.90 -5.18 -12.01
N MET A 83 -9.85 -4.92 -12.91
CA MET A 83 -10.47 -5.95 -13.72
C MET A 83 -9.98 -5.81 -15.16
N PRO A 84 -9.41 -6.88 -15.77
CA PRO A 84 -9.12 -6.87 -17.20
C PRO A 84 -10.39 -6.63 -18.01
N ALA A 85 -10.29 -5.92 -19.12
CA ALA A 85 -11.43 -5.59 -19.99
C ALA A 85 -12.22 -6.83 -20.47
N THR A 86 -11.59 -8.01 -20.51
CA THR A 86 -12.20 -9.30 -20.87
C THR A 86 -13.14 -9.87 -19.81
N SER A 87 -13.21 -9.28 -18.61
CA SER A 87 -14.08 -9.74 -17.52
C SER A 87 -15.54 -9.28 -17.68
N LYS A 88 -15.83 -8.44 -18.68
CA LYS A 88 -17.18 -7.88 -18.93
C LYS A 88 -18.05 -8.75 -19.84
N THR A 89 -17.57 -9.90 -20.30
CA THR A 89 -18.38 -10.84 -21.10
C THR A 89 -18.74 -12.05 -20.24
N GLY A 90 -19.89 -12.00 -19.57
CA GLY A 90 -20.36 -13.12 -18.76
C GLY A 90 -21.78 -12.89 -18.22
N TYR A 91 -22.76 -13.37 -19.00
CA TYR A 91 -24.20 -13.53 -18.72
C TYR A 91 -25.05 -12.25 -18.81
N GLU A 92 -25.49 -11.96 -20.05
CA GLU A 92 -26.88 -11.51 -20.31
C GLU A 92 -27.86 -12.67 -20.10
#